data_AF-A0A9K3EBV1-F1
#
_entry.id   AF-A0A9K3EBV1-F1
#
_cell.length_a   1.000
_cell.length_b   1.000
_cell.length_c   1.000
_cell.angle_alpha   90.00
_cell.angle_beta   90.00
_cell.angle_gamma   90.00
#
_symmetry.space_group_name_H-M   'P 1'
#
loop_
_entity.id
_entity.type
_entity.pdbx_description
1 polymer ?
#
loop_
_entity_poly.entity_id
_entity_poly.type
_entity_poly.pdbx_seq_one_letter_code
_entity_poly.pdbx_strand_id
1 'polypeptide(L)'
;MSDARVLVEQQIWASVTDKAKNEAFNCTNGDVFTWKMIWKVLCDTFGVEFVPFDEKEKFDFVDFMKDKGEVWDGIVEENGLYKTKMEEITCFDALGQVLKLEIQHVCSMNKSREFGFHGYANTLKSIPEWVQKLREMKILS
;
A
#
# COMPACT_ATOMS: atom_id res chain seq x y z
N MET A 1 -3.86 2.21 -6.81
CA MET A 1 -3.76 1.44 -5.55
C MET A 1 -5.08 0.75 -5.31
N SER A 2 -5.03 -0.46 -4.74
CA SER A 2 -6.19 -1.32 -4.53
C SER A 2 -6.07 -1.96 -3.16
N ASP A 3 -7.04 -1.69 -2.29
CA ASP A 3 -7.17 -2.34 -0.99
C ASP A 3 -7.48 -3.82 -1.21
N ALA A 4 -6.81 -4.69 -0.47
CA ALA A 4 -6.99 -6.13 -0.61
C ALA A 4 -8.45 -6.56 -0.36
N ARG A 5 -9.20 -5.84 0.49
CA ARG A 5 -10.63 -6.09 0.72
C ARG A 5 -11.46 -5.82 -0.52
N VAL A 6 -11.25 -4.68 -1.18
CA VAL A 6 -11.95 -4.32 -2.44
C VAL A 6 -11.63 -5.34 -3.52
N LEU A 7 -10.38 -5.79 -3.62
CA LEU A 7 -9.98 -6.82 -4.58
C LEU A 7 -10.72 -8.14 -4.34
N VAL A 8 -10.78 -8.60 -3.08
CA VAL A 8 -11.51 -9.84 -2.72
C VAL A 8 -13.00 -9.68 -2.96
N GLU A 9 -13.60 -8.56 -2.57
CA GLU A 9 -15.01 -8.26 -2.82
C GLU A 9 -15.33 -8.28 -4.33
N GLN A 10 -14.46 -7.71 -5.16
CA GLN A 10 -14.65 -7.71 -6.61
C GLN A 10 -14.50 -9.10 -7.22
N GLN A 11 -13.54 -9.91 -6.74
CA GLN A 11 -13.38 -11.30 -7.18
C GLN A 11 -14.60 -12.16 -6.80
N ILE A 12 -15.10 -12.03 -5.57
CA ILE A 12 -16.31 -12.71 -5.12
C ILE A 12 -17.50 -12.27 -5.99
N TRP A 13 -17.70 -10.97 -6.16
CA TRP A 13 -18.75 -10.41 -7.01
C TRP A 13 -18.69 -10.97 -8.43
N ALA A 14 -17.52 -10.96 -9.06
CA ALA A 14 -17.34 -11.48 -10.43
C ALA A 14 -17.62 -12.99 -10.52
N SER A 15 -17.32 -13.76 -9.47
CA SER A 15 -17.55 -15.21 -9.44
C SER A 15 -19.03 -15.60 -9.34
N VAL A 16 -19.88 -14.76 -8.74
CA VAL A 16 -21.30 -15.05 -8.49
C VAL A 16 -22.25 -14.24 -9.37
N THR A 17 -21.75 -13.26 -10.14
CA THR A 17 -22.56 -12.40 -11.00
C THR A 17 -22.53 -12.92 -12.44
N ASP A 18 -23.65 -13.48 -12.92
CA ASP A 18 -23.74 -14.05 -14.27
C ASP A 18 -23.33 -13.05 -15.38
N LYS A 19 -23.70 -11.78 -15.23
CA LYS A 19 -23.34 -10.72 -16.19
C LYS A 19 -21.84 -10.38 -16.20
N ALA A 20 -21.09 -10.74 -15.16
CA ALA A 20 -19.66 -10.46 -15.04
C ALA A 20 -18.76 -11.58 -15.59
N LYS A 21 -19.34 -12.70 -16.03
CA LYS A 21 -18.59 -13.84 -16.59
C LYS A 21 -17.88 -13.44 -17.89
N ASN A 22 -16.67 -13.97 -18.09
CA ASN A 22 -15.84 -13.75 -19.26
C ASN A 22 -15.45 -12.28 -19.50
N GLU A 23 -15.47 -11.45 -18.47
CA GLU A 23 -15.10 -10.04 -18.54
C GLU A 23 -13.82 -9.76 -17.76
N ALA A 24 -12.95 -8.93 -18.34
CA ALA A 24 -11.84 -8.33 -17.62
C ALA A 24 -12.27 -7.00 -17.00
N PHE A 25 -11.99 -6.82 -15.70
CA PHE A 25 -12.30 -5.59 -14.96
C PHE A 25 -11.03 -5.04 -14.31
N ASN A 26 -10.87 -3.71 -14.35
CA ASN A 26 -9.95 -3.03 -13.45
C ASN A 26 -10.46 -3.15 -12.01
N CYS A 27 -9.54 -3.10 -11.05
CA CYS A 27 -9.86 -3.06 -9.62
C CYS A 27 -8.97 -2.00 -8.95
N THR A 28 -9.56 -0.87 -8.56
CA THR A 28 -8.92 0.18 -7.76
C THR A 28 -9.86 0.65 -6.66
N ASN A 29 -9.33 1.41 -5.70
CA ASN A 29 -10.13 1.94 -4.59
C ASN A 29 -11.25 2.91 -5.02
N GLY A 30 -11.22 3.42 -6.25
CA GLY A 30 -12.22 4.35 -6.77
C GLY A 30 -11.99 5.81 -6.37
N ASP A 31 -10.90 6.11 -5.66
CA ASP A 31 -10.41 7.46 -5.36
C ASP A 31 -9.01 7.72 -5.96
N VAL A 32 -8.52 8.94 -5.77
CA VAL A 32 -7.18 9.39 -6.20
C VAL A 32 -6.42 9.97 -5.00
N PHE A 33 -5.09 9.86 -5.04
CA PHE A 33 -4.20 10.35 -4.00
C PHE A 33 -2.89 10.89 -4.61
N THR A 34 -2.09 11.58 -3.79
CA THR A 34 -0.71 11.91 -4.10
C THR A 34 0.24 11.27 -3.09
N TRP A 35 1.49 11.03 -3.46
CA TRP A 35 2.51 10.50 -2.55
C TRP A 35 2.71 11.40 -1.32
N LYS A 36 2.60 12.72 -1.48
CA LYS A 36 2.63 13.67 -0.36
C LYS A 36 1.53 13.43 0.67
N MET A 37 0.32 13.08 0.22
CA MET A 37 -0.79 12.75 1.12
C MET A 37 -0.54 11.43 1.86
N ILE A 38 -0.04 10.41 1.16
CA ILE A 38 0.34 9.13 1.78
C ILE A 38 1.44 9.34 2.83
N TRP A 39 2.49 10.10 2.48
CA TRP A 39 3.61 10.37 3.37
C TRP A 39 3.16 11.04 4.66
N LYS A 40 2.27 12.04 4.56
CA LYS A 40 1.67 12.66 5.74
C LYS A 40 0.95 11.65 6.64
N VAL A 41 0.12 10.78 6.06
CA VAL A 41 -0.61 9.76 6.84
C VAL A 41 0.36 8.78 7.51
N LEU A 42 1.43 8.36 6.82
CA LEU A 42 2.45 7.50 7.41
C LEU A 42 3.17 8.18 8.58
N CYS A 43 3.60 9.44 8.42
CA CYS A 43 4.22 10.22 9.50
C CYS A 43 3.29 10.29 10.73
N ASP A 44 2.03 10.64 10.52
CA ASP A 44 1.02 10.73 11.59
C ASP A 44 0.77 9.34 12.24
N THR A 45 0.81 8.25 11.47
CA THR A 45 0.55 6.87 11.95
C THR A 45 1.69 6.30 12.80
N PHE A 46 2.94 6.63 12.45
CA PHE A 46 4.14 6.18 13.17
C PHE A 46 4.66 7.21 14.17
N GLY A 47 4.04 8.39 14.28
CA GLY A 47 4.44 9.44 15.22
C GLY A 47 5.80 10.07 14.90
N VAL A 48 6.16 10.15 13.61
CA VAL A 48 7.42 10.75 13.15
C VAL A 48 7.19 12.10 12.49
N GLU A 49 8.21 12.96 12.50
CA GLU A 49 8.14 14.28 11.89
C GLU A 49 7.89 14.19 10.38
N PHE A 50 6.98 15.03 9.89
CA PHE A 50 6.78 15.20 8.45
C PHE A 50 7.88 16.08 7.87
N VAL A 51 8.75 15.50 7.05
CA VAL A 51 9.70 16.23 6.21
C VAL A 51 9.17 16.25 4.77
N PRO A 52 8.94 17.44 4.17
CA PRO A 52 8.52 17.53 2.79
C PRO A 52 9.65 17.08 1.86
N PHE A 53 9.28 16.46 0.73
CA PHE A 53 10.25 16.14 -0.32
C PHE A 53 10.83 17.42 -0.95
N ASP A 54 12.15 17.49 -1.05
CA ASP A 54 12.87 18.54 -1.79
C ASP A 54 13.40 17.95 -3.10
N GLU A 55 12.92 18.48 -4.24
CA GLU A 55 13.33 18.05 -5.58
C GLU A 55 14.82 18.27 -5.87
N LYS A 56 15.50 19.09 -5.07
CA LYS A 56 16.95 19.32 -5.17
C LYS A 56 17.76 18.20 -4.52
N GLU A 57 17.17 17.45 -3.60
CA GLU A 57 17.84 16.37 -2.92
C GLU A 57 17.80 15.08 -3.75
N LYS A 58 18.97 14.47 -3.93
CA LYS A 58 19.06 13.13 -4.49
C LYS A 58 18.98 12.14 -3.34
N PHE A 59 17.85 11.47 -3.22
CA PHE A 59 17.65 10.40 -2.23
C PHE A 59 17.49 9.05 -2.93
N ASP A 60 18.47 8.17 -2.76
CA ASP A 60 18.37 6.77 -3.20
C ASP A 60 17.82 5.92 -2.06
N PHE A 61 16.50 5.76 -2.06
CA PHE A 61 15.79 4.98 -1.04
C PHE A 61 16.23 3.51 -0.98
N VAL A 62 16.52 2.89 -2.14
CA VAL A 62 16.90 1.47 -2.18
C VAL A 62 18.29 1.29 -1.58
N ASP A 63 19.23 2.16 -1.97
CA ASP A 63 20.58 2.16 -1.41
C ASP A 63 20.58 2.44 0.11
N PHE A 64 19.71 3.35 0.56
CA PHE A 64 19.55 3.68 1.97
C PHE A 64 19.04 2.52 2.82
N MET A 65 18.17 1.67 2.28
CA MET A 65 17.58 0.54 3.01
C MET A 65 18.42 -0.75 2.96
N LYS A 66 19.39 -0.87 2.05
CA LYS A 66 20.10 -2.14 1.78
C LYS A 66 20.85 -2.74 2.97
N ASP A 67 21.28 -1.92 3.92
CA ASP A 67 22.11 -2.32 5.07
C ASP A 67 21.32 -2.33 6.39
N LYS A 68 19.98 -2.19 6.34
CA LYS A 68 19.12 -2.09 7.52
C LYS A 68 18.60 -3.43 8.05
N GLY A 69 19.09 -4.56 7.53
CA GLY A 69 18.68 -5.90 7.97
C GLY A 69 18.94 -6.13 9.46
N GLU A 70 20.13 -5.79 9.95
CA GLU A 70 20.48 -5.94 11.38
C GLU A 70 19.68 -4.99 12.28
N VAL A 71 19.34 -3.79 11.77
CA VAL A 71 18.46 -2.84 12.49
C VAL A 71 17.06 -3.43 12.63
N TRP A 72 16.53 -4.06 11.58
CA TRP A 72 15.24 -4.76 11.63
C TRP A 72 15.27 -5.94 12.62
N ASP A 73 16.34 -6.74 12.61
CA ASP A 73 16.51 -7.84 13.56
C ASP A 73 16.44 -7.33 15.02
N GLY A 74 17.10 -6.20 15.31
CA GLY A 74 17.01 -5.54 16.63
C GLY A 74 15.59 -5.10 16.99
N ILE A 75 14.87 -4.46 16.05
CA ILE A 75 13.47 -4.04 16.25
C ILE A 75 12.57 -5.24 16.56
N VAL A 76 12.75 -6.36 15.84
CA VAL A 76 11.99 -7.59 16.05
C VAL A 76 12.21 -8.15 17.45
N GLU A 77 13.46 -8.21 17.90
CA GLU A 77 13.82 -8.71 19.23
C GLU A 77 13.30 -7.80 20.35
N GLU A 78 13.52 -6.49 20.25
CA GLU A 78 13.13 -5.51 21.26
C GLU A 78 11.61 -5.43 21.45
N ASN A 79 10.84 -5.53 20.36
CA ASN A 79 9.39 -5.39 20.38
C ASN A 79 8.64 -6.73 20.46
N GLY A 80 9.35 -7.86 20.51
CA GLY A 80 8.75 -9.20 20.57
C GLY A 80 7.86 -9.51 19.36
N LEU A 81 8.30 -9.07 18.18
CA LEU A 81 7.59 -9.25 16.91
C LEU A 81 7.73 -10.69 16.39
N TYR A 82 6.89 -11.05 15.42
CA TYR A 82 7.06 -12.27 14.65
C TYR A 82 8.42 -12.24 13.93
N LYS A 83 9.17 -13.33 14.03
CA LYS A 83 10.53 -13.41 13.48
C LYS A 83 10.50 -13.40 11.95
N THR A 84 10.77 -12.24 11.36
CA THR A 84 10.90 -12.05 9.92
C THR A 84 12.27 -11.47 9.59
N LYS A 85 12.73 -11.76 8.37
CA LYS A 85 13.80 -10.98 7.74
C LYS A 85 13.22 -9.81 6.97
N MET A 86 13.97 -8.72 6.87
CA MET A 86 13.50 -7.49 6.23
C MET A 86 13.10 -7.76 4.77
N GLU A 87 13.83 -8.63 4.09
CA GLU A 87 13.61 -9.03 2.69
C GLU A 87 12.35 -9.88 2.49
N GLU A 88 11.80 -10.49 3.55
CA GLU A 88 10.58 -11.29 3.49
C GLU A 88 9.31 -10.41 3.51
N ILE A 89 9.42 -9.20 4.07
CA ILE A 89 8.28 -8.31 4.31
C ILE A 89 8.38 -6.97 3.55
N THR A 90 9.47 -6.75 2.81
CA THR A 90 9.69 -5.53 2.03
C THR A 90 10.06 -5.84 0.59
N CYS A 91 9.81 -4.87 -0.30
CA CYS A 91 10.23 -4.93 -1.70
C CYS A 91 10.71 -3.54 -2.13
N PHE A 92 11.89 -3.15 -1.65
CA PHE A 92 12.41 -1.79 -1.82
C PHE A 92 12.64 -1.43 -3.28
N ASP A 93 13.12 -2.36 -4.11
CA ASP A 93 13.32 -2.13 -5.55
C ASP A 93 12.02 -1.74 -6.25
N ALA A 94 10.94 -2.50 -6.00
CA ALA A 94 9.64 -2.22 -6.61
C ALA A 94 9.09 -0.86 -6.15
N LEU A 95 9.19 -0.55 -4.85
CA LEU A 95 8.79 0.75 -4.33
C LEU A 95 9.62 1.89 -4.94
N GLY A 96 10.93 1.70 -5.06
CA GLY A 96 11.84 2.67 -5.68
C GLY A 96 11.49 2.96 -7.14
N GLN A 97 11.07 1.96 -7.92
CA GLN A 97 10.58 2.17 -9.28
C GLN A 97 9.24 2.92 -9.31
N VAL A 98 8.30 2.54 -8.43
CA VAL A 98 6.98 3.18 -8.35
C VAL A 98 7.08 4.66 -7.96
N LEU A 99 7.97 5.01 -7.04
CA LEU A 99 8.19 6.41 -6.62
C LEU A 99 8.82 7.28 -7.71
N LYS A 100 9.50 6.68 -8.70
CA LYS A 100 10.12 7.38 -9.84
C LYS A 100 9.17 7.60 -11.02
N LEU A 101 7.93 7.11 -10.96
CA LEU A 101 6.95 7.37 -12.00
C LEU A 101 6.59 8.86 -12.02
N GLU A 102 6.89 9.53 -13.13
CA GLU A 102 6.56 10.95 -13.36
C GLU A 102 5.08 11.17 -13.73
N ILE A 103 4.30 10.09 -13.79
CA ILE A 103 2.88 10.13 -14.12
C ILE A 103 2.03 9.58 -12.98
N GLN A 104 0.83 10.14 -12.83
CA GLN A 104 -0.18 9.53 -11.97
C GLN A 104 -0.86 8.39 -12.74
N HIS A 105 -0.48 7.15 -12.46
CA HIS A 105 -1.10 5.98 -13.09
C HIS A 105 -2.48 5.70 -12.47
N VAL A 106 -3.54 6.07 -13.18
CA VAL A 106 -4.94 5.92 -12.75
C VAL A 106 -5.66 4.92 -13.67
N CYS A 107 -6.51 4.08 -13.09
CA CYS A 107 -7.36 3.15 -13.84
C CYS A 107 -8.85 3.45 -13.58
N SER A 108 -9.68 3.31 -14.61
CA SER A 108 -11.13 3.54 -14.52
C SER A 108 -11.86 2.35 -13.89
N MET A 109 -12.81 2.65 -13.00
CA MET A 109 -13.76 1.69 -12.41
C MET A 109 -15.13 1.71 -13.09
N ASN A 110 -15.31 2.46 -14.19
CA ASN A 110 -16.61 2.65 -14.83
C ASN A 110 -17.24 1.33 -15.26
N LYS A 111 -16.47 0.46 -15.94
CA LYS A 111 -16.95 -0.86 -16.37
C LYS A 111 -17.46 -1.70 -15.20
N SER A 112 -16.71 -1.76 -14.10
CA SER A 112 -17.13 -2.49 -12.90
C SER A 112 -18.45 -1.92 -12.33
N ARG A 113 -18.57 -0.59 -12.27
CA ARG A 113 -19.78 0.10 -11.80
C ARG A 113 -20.99 -0.13 -12.72
N GLU A 114 -20.79 -0.08 -14.03
CA GLU A 114 -21.83 -0.36 -15.04
C GLU A 114 -22.35 -1.80 -14.95
N PHE A 115 -21.50 -2.73 -14.53
CA PHE A 115 -21.87 -4.13 -14.30
C PHE A 115 -22.44 -4.38 -12.89
N GLY A 116 -22.47 -3.36 -12.03
CA GLY A 116 -23.10 -3.40 -10.69
C GLY A 116 -22.13 -3.59 -9.52
N PHE A 117 -20.81 -3.54 -9.74
CA PHE A 117 -19.83 -3.51 -8.66
C PHE A 117 -19.57 -2.08 -8.18
N HIS A 118 -19.93 -1.80 -6.92
CA HIS A 118 -19.77 -0.48 -6.30
C HIS A 118 -18.84 -0.50 -5.08
N GLY A 119 -18.10 -1.59 -4.84
CA GLY A 119 -17.10 -1.67 -3.79
C GLY A 119 -16.02 -0.60 -3.98
N TYR A 120 -15.61 0.01 -2.88
CA TYR A 120 -14.62 1.07 -2.85
C TYR A 120 -13.94 1.12 -1.49
N ALA A 121 -12.78 1.75 -1.41
CA ALA A 121 -12.12 2.06 -0.15
C ALA A 121 -11.63 3.50 -0.17
N ASN A 122 -11.59 4.15 0.98
CA ASN A 122 -10.87 5.40 1.11
C ASN A 122 -9.39 5.08 1.31
N THR A 123 -8.58 5.41 0.31
CA THR A 123 -7.14 5.09 0.27
C THR A 123 -6.39 5.60 1.51
N LEU A 124 -6.65 6.82 1.96
CA LEU A 124 -5.90 7.40 3.08
C LEU A 124 -6.34 6.82 4.43
N LYS A 125 -7.61 6.43 4.56
CA LYS A 125 -8.12 5.77 5.77
C LYS A 125 -7.69 4.31 5.86
N SER A 126 -7.47 3.63 4.73
CA SER A 126 -7.07 2.21 4.77
C SER A 126 -5.64 2.02 5.25
N ILE A 127 -4.74 2.99 5.06
CA ILE A 127 -3.34 2.90 5.51
C ILE A 127 -3.24 2.61 7.02
N PRO A 128 -3.79 3.44 7.94
CA PRO A 128 -3.72 3.16 9.36
C PRO A 128 -4.46 1.88 9.76
N GLU A 129 -5.54 1.51 9.07
CA GLU A 129 -6.23 0.23 9.30
C GLU A 129 -5.32 -0.97 9.00
N TRP A 130 -4.57 -0.94 7.88
CA TRP A 130 -3.63 -1.99 7.53
C TRP A 130 -2.41 -2.02 8.46
N VAL A 131 -1.88 -0.86 8.86
CA VAL A 131 -0.81 -0.78 9.87
C VAL A 131 -1.28 -1.40 11.18
N GLN A 132 -2.49 -1.05 11.64
CA GLN A 132 -3.07 -1.61 12.85
C GLN A 132 -3.21 -3.15 12.77
N LYS A 133 -3.64 -3.67 11.62
CA LYS A 133 -3.71 -5.12 11.40
C LYS A 133 -2.34 -5.79 11.44
N LEU A 134 -1.31 -5.16 10.88
CA LEU A 134 0.07 -5.66 10.97
C LEU A 134 0.61 -5.63 12.40
N ARG A 135 0.23 -4.65 13.22
CA ARG A 135 0.52 -4.61 14.67
C ARG A 135 -0.16 -5.74 15.43
N GLU A 136 -1.43 -6.00 15.15
CA GLU A 136 -2.18 -7.13 15.72
C GLU A 136 -1.55 -8.49 15.37
N MET A 137 -0.99 -8.59 14.16
CA MET A 137 -0.23 -9.75 13.70
C MET A 137 1.21 -9.81 14.24
N LYS A 138 1.63 -8.81 15.03
CA LYS A 138 3.00 -8.61 15.52
C LYS A 138 4.06 -8.57 14.41
N ILE A 139 3.71 -8.07 13.23
CA ILE A 139 4.68 -7.78 12.16
C ILE A 139 5.31 -6.40 12.37
N LEU A 140 4.52 -5.45 12.91
CA LEU A 140 4.96 -4.10 13.27
C LEU A 140 4.72 -3.87 14.77
N SER A 141 5.46 -2.92 15.36
CA SER A 141 5.21 -2.37 16.70
C SER A 141 4.09 -1.33 16.71
#